data_AF-A0A392RR05-F1
#
_entry.id   AF-A0A392RR05-F1
#
_cell.length_a   1.000
_cell.length_b   1.000
_cell.length_c   1.000
_cell.angle_alpha   90.00
_cell.angle_beta   90.00
_cell.angle_gamma   90.00
#
_symmetry.space_group_name_H-M   'P 1'
#
loop_
_entity.id
_entity.type
_entity.pdbx_description
1 polymer ?
#
loop_
_entity_poly.entity_id
_entity_poly.type
_entity_poly.pdbx_seq_one_letter_code
_entity_poly.pdbx_strand_id
1 'polypeptide(L)'
;WPLVTHFVGCKPCGKFGDYPVERCLKQMDRAFNFGDNQILQIYGFTHKSLVSRRVRRIRNETSNPLEVKDELGLLHPTFKAVEVSSSR
;
A
#
# COMPACT_ATOMS: atom_id res chain seq x y z
N TRP A 1 -0.75 -9.88 -9.36
CA TRP A 1 -1.22 -8.84 -8.41
C TRP A 1 -2.45 -8.20 -9.01
N PRO A 2 -3.66 -8.31 -8.41
CA PRO A 2 -4.84 -7.66 -8.96
C PRO A 2 -4.67 -6.13 -8.88
N LEU A 3 -4.95 -5.42 -9.98
CA LEU A 3 -4.88 -3.95 -10.00
C LEU A 3 -5.98 -3.33 -9.12
N VAL A 4 -7.19 -3.90 -9.17
CA VAL A 4 -8.36 -3.43 -8.41
C VAL A 4 -8.98 -4.61 -7.67
N THR A 5 -9.27 -4.41 -6.38
CA THR A 5 -10.14 -5.29 -5.59
C THR A 5 -11.43 -4.55 -5.30
N HIS A 6 -12.51 -4.92 -6.00
CA HIS A 6 -13.81 -4.27 -5.87
C HIS A 6 -14.76 -5.11 -5.02
N PHE A 7 -15.27 -4.55 -3.92
CA PHE A 7 -16.15 -5.22 -2.96
C PHE A 7 -17.64 -5.04 -3.30
N VAL A 8 -18.04 -5.52 -4.48
CA VAL A 8 -19.44 -5.48 -4.92
C VAL A 8 -20.34 -6.19 -3.89
N GLY A 9 -21.50 -5.61 -3.59
CA GLY A 9 -22.48 -6.18 -2.67
C GLY A 9 -22.18 -6.01 -1.17
N CYS A 10 -20.96 -5.63 -0.78
CA CYS A 10 -20.59 -5.48 0.64
C CYS A 10 -21.22 -4.28 1.36
N LYS A 11 -21.65 -3.25 0.61
CA LYS A 11 -22.40 -2.05 1.07
C LYS A 11 -22.06 -1.60 2.52
N PRO A 12 -20.80 -1.27 2.85
CA PRO A 12 -20.35 -1.04 4.24
C PRO A 12 -20.96 0.21 4.88
N CYS A 13 -21.43 1.17 4.07
CA CYS A 13 -22.15 2.36 4.53
C CYS A 13 -23.68 2.15 4.59
N GLY A 14 -24.20 1.09 3.97
CA GLY A 14 -25.63 0.79 3.88
C GLY A 14 -26.07 -0.26 4.89
N LYS A 15 -27.38 -0.56 4.92
CA LYS A 15 -27.97 -1.53 5.87
C LYS A 15 -28.17 -2.93 5.31
N PHE A 16 -28.23 -3.10 3.98
CA PHE A 16 -28.62 -4.37 3.33
C PHE A 16 -27.59 -4.81 2.28
N GLY A 17 -26.42 -5.27 2.75
CA GLY A 17 -25.41 -5.91 1.90
C GLY A 17 -25.83 -7.31 1.47
N ASP A 18 -25.33 -7.75 0.32
CA ASP A 18 -25.58 -9.10 -0.22
C ASP A 18 -24.70 -10.15 0.50
N TYR A 19 -23.72 -9.67 1.29
CA TYR A 19 -22.79 -10.48 2.08
C TYR A 19 -22.74 -10.01 3.53
N PRO A 20 -22.37 -10.89 4.49
CA PRO A 20 -22.20 -10.50 5.89
C PRO A 20 -21.19 -9.37 6.07
N VAL A 21 -21.61 -8.31 6.77
CA VAL A 21 -20.81 -7.08 6.94
C VAL A 21 -19.45 -7.36 7.58
N GLU A 22 -19.38 -8.24 8.57
CA GLU A 22 -18.12 -8.60 9.24
C GLU A 22 -17.11 -9.24 8.29
N ARG A 23 -17.58 -10.12 7.40
CA ARG A 23 -16.72 -10.74 6.38
C ARG A 23 -16.24 -9.68 5.41
N CYS A 24 -17.12 -8.80 4.96
CA CYS A 24 -16.76 -7.71 4.05
C CYS A 24 -15.69 -6.79 4.65
N LEU A 25 -15.93 -6.27 5.86
CA LEU A 25 -14.98 -5.38 6.54
C LEU A 25 -13.63 -6.06 6.77
N LYS A 26 -13.61 -7.32 7.22
CA LYS A 26 -12.37 -8.07 7.42
C LYS A 26 -11.59 -8.27 6.12
N GLN A 27 -12.25 -8.46 4.99
CA GLN A 27 -11.59 -8.59 3.69
C GLN A 27 -11.18 -7.23 3.11
N MET A 28 -11.94 -6.16 3.36
CA MET A 28 -11.55 -4.80 3.02
C MET A 28 -10.27 -4.38 3.76
N ASP A 29 -10.19 -4.63 5.06
CA ASP A 29 -8.97 -4.40 5.87
C ASP A 29 -7.76 -5.14 5.27
N ARG A 30 -7.96 -6.40 4.84
CA ARG A 30 -6.90 -7.20 4.21
C ARG A 30 -6.48 -6.67 2.85
N ALA A 31 -7.43 -6.28 2.00
CA ALA A 31 -7.13 -5.72 0.69
C ALA A 31 -6.44 -4.36 0.81
N PHE A 32 -6.86 -3.53 1.77
CA PHE A 32 -6.18 -2.30 2.12
C PHE A 32 -4.73 -2.57 2.52
N ASN A 33 -4.50 -3.42 3.52
CA ASN A 33 -3.15 -3.74 4.00
C ASN A 33 -2.26 -4.40 2.93
N PHE A 34 -2.86 -5.15 2.00
CA PHE A 34 -2.17 -5.72 0.85
C PHE A 34 -1.64 -4.62 -0.07
N GLY A 35 -2.47 -3.62 -0.39
CA GLY A 35 -2.07 -2.45 -1.16
C GLY A 35 -1.05 -1.58 -0.40
N ASP A 36 -1.37 -1.26 0.85
CA ASP A 36 -0.60 -0.36 1.72
C ASP A 36 0.81 -0.91 2.03
N ASN A 37 0.97 -2.24 2.09
CA ASN A 37 2.30 -2.85 2.21
C ASN A 37 3.26 -2.43 1.10
N GLN A 38 2.80 -2.27 -0.14
CA GLN A 38 3.66 -1.82 -1.24
C GLN A 38 4.14 -0.38 -1.01
N ILE A 39 3.33 0.47 -0.36
CA ILE A 39 3.69 1.84 -0.02
C ILE A 39 4.63 1.87 1.18
N LEU A 40 4.30 1.13 2.25
CA LEU A 40 5.11 1.07 3.46
C LEU A 40 6.51 0.50 3.22
N GLN A 41 6.66 -0.44 2.30
CA GLN A 41 7.94 -1.06 1.96
C GLN A 41 8.95 -0.04 1.43
N ILE A 42 8.49 0.97 0.67
CA ILE A 42 9.32 2.10 0.20
C ILE A 42 10.03 2.77 1.40
N TYR A 43 9.31 2.91 2.51
CA TYR A 43 9.79 3.55 3.74
C TYR A 43 10.38 2.57 4.76
N GLY A 44 10.56 1.29 4.43
CA GLY A 44 11.16 0.30 5.33
C GLY A 44 10.21 -0.26 6.39
N PHE A 45 8.90 -0.28 6.12
CA PHE A 45 7.88 -0.88 6.99
C PHE A 45 7.01 -1.89 6.25
N THR A 46 6.28 -2.70 7.01
CA THR A 46 5.20 -3.57 6.52
C THR A 46 4.22 -3.85 7.66
N HIS A 47 2.95 -4.10 7.34
CA HIS A 47 1.98 -4.62 8.30
C HIS A 47 2.46 -5.96 8.88
N LYS A 48 2.21 -6.19 10.18
CA LYS A 48 2.57 -7.45 10.86
C LYS A 48 1.87 -8.66 10.23
N SER A 49 0.64 -8.46 9.77
CA SER A 49 -0.14 -9.38 8.95
C SER A 49 -1.22 -8.59 8.22
N LEU A 50 -1.83 -9.14 7.18
CA LEU A 50 -2.91 -8.45 6.46
C LEU A 50 -4.15 -8.15 7.32
N VAL A 51 -4.26 -8.75 8.50
CA VAL A 51 -5.40 -8.54 9.42
C VAL A 51 -5.05 -7.50 10.51
N SER A 52 -3.77 -7.18 10.69
CA SER A 52 -3.33 -6.27 11.74
C SER A 52 -3.11 -4.88 11.17
N ARG A 53 -3.57 -3.85 11.91
CA ARG A 53 -3.25 -2.45 11.61
C ARG A 53 -1.85 -2.04 12.07
N ARG A 54 -1.16 -2.91 12.82
CA ARG A 54 0.18 -2.61 13.36
C ARG A 54 1.23 -2.91 12.30
N VAL A 55 2.20 -2.01 12.17
CA VAL A 55 3.36 -2.20 11.31
C VAL A 55 4.59 -2.70 12.08
N ARG A 56 5.57 -3.21 11.34
CA ARG A 56 6.92 -3.53 11.80
C ARG A 56 7.94 -3.00 10.79
N ARG A 57 9.15 -2.73 11.25
CA ARG A 57 10.28 -2.41 10.39
C ARG A 57 10.74 -3.65 9.63
N ILE A 58 11.14 -3.48 8.38
CA ILE A 58 11.76 -4.54 7.56
C ILE A 58 13.27 -4.35 7.39
N ARG A 59 13.80 -3.19 7.78
CA ARG A 59 15.23 -2.86 7.75
C ARG A 59 15.62 -2.00 8.94
N ASN A 60 16.91 -2.02 9.28
CA ASN A 60 17.49 -1.11 10.27
C ASN A 60 17.53 0.33 9.72
N GLU A 61 17.59 1.30 10.63
CA GLU A 61 17.85 2.68 10.25
C GLU A 61 19.29 2.84 9.75
N THR A 62 19.49 3.82 8.87
CA THR A 62 20.78 4.15 8.29
C THR A 62 20.95 5.66 8.30
N SER A 63 22.19 6.11 8.51
CA SER A 63 22.56 7.52 8.32
C SER A 63 22.59 7.93 6.85
N ASN A 64 22.56 6.96 5.92
CA ASN A 64 22.63 7.18 4.47
C ASN A 64 21.32 6.71 3.78
N PRO A 65 20.18 7.38 4.00
CA PRO A 65 18.88 6.91 3.51
C PRO A 65 18.77 6.89 1.98
N LEU A 66 19.52 7.73 1.27
CA LEU A 66 19.47 7.86 -0.19
C LEU A 66 20.16 6.70 -0.93
N GLU A 67 21.05 5.96 -0.26
CA GLU A 67 21.68 4.77 -0.83
C GLU A 67 20.72 3.58 -0.88
N VAL A 68 19.66 3.62 -0.07
CA VAL A 68 18.67 2.55 -0.06
C VAL A 68 17.61 2.81 -1.10
N LYS A 69 17.63 1.98 -2.14
CA LYS A 69 16.62 1.98 -3.21
C LYS A 69 15.45 1.10 -2.80
N ASP A 70 14.24 1.56 -3.10
CA ASP A 70 13.06 0.72 -2.98
C ASP A 70 13.01 -0.30 -4.12
N GLU A 71 12.47 -1.50 -3.86
CA GLU A 71 12.56 -2.64 -4.78
C GLU A 71 11.87 -2.41 -6.13
N LEU A 72 10.83 -1.57 -6.14
CA LEU A 72 9.96 -1.34 -7.31
C LEU A 72 10.19 0.02 -7.98
N GLY A 73 11.12 0.84 -7.49
CA GLY A 73 11.40 2.19 -8.02
C GLY A 73 10.22 3.16 -7.92
N LEU A 74 9.34 2.98 -6.94
CA LEU A 74 8.14 3.78 -6.72
C LEU A 74 8.41 5.09 -5.98
N LEU A 75 9.56 5.26 -5.33
CA LEU A 75 9.91 6.51 -4.64
C LEU A 75 10.18 7.65 -5.64
N HIS A 76 10.85 7.34 -6.75
CA HIS A 76 11.17 8.30 -7.83
C HIS A 76 10.79 7.70 -9.20
N PRO A 77 9.48 7.53 -9.46
CA PRO A 77 9.02 6.84 -10.64
C PRO A 77 9.03 7.75 -11.88
N THR A 78 9.14 7.14 -13.06
CA THR A 78 9.12 7.85 -14.35
C THR A 78 7.82 8.61 -14.61
N PHE A 79 6.68 8.10 -14.12
CA PHE A 79 5.38 8.76 -14.25
C PHE A 79 5.24 10.06 -13.43
N LYS A 80 6.24 10.40 -12.60
CA LYS A 80 6.36 11.70 -11.91
C LYS A 80 7.57 12.51 -12.36
N ALA A 81 8.31 12.05 -13.37
CA ALA A 81 9.48 12.78 -13.86
C ALA A 81 9.04 14.15 -14.41
N VAL A 82 9.72 15.20 -13.96
CA VAL A 82 9.58 16.53 -14.54
C VAL A 82 10.56 16.62 -15.70
N GLU A 83 10.10 17.02 -16.88
CA GLU A 83 11.01 17.34 -17.98
C GLU A 83 11.81 18.59 -17.61
N VAL A 84 13.08 18.40 -17.28
CA VAL A 84 14.00 19.50 -17.09
C VAL A 84 14.53 19.87 -18.47
N SER A 85 14.04 20.96 -19.04
CA SER A 85 14.67 21.57 -20.22
C SER A 85 16.09 21.98 -19.81
N SER A 86 17.09 21.28 -20.33
CA SER A 86 18.49 21.66 -20.18
C SER A 86 18.67 23.03 -20.86
N SER A 87 18.76 24.09 -20.06
CA SER A 87 19.34 25.35 -20.53
C SER A 87 20.80 25.07 -20.84
N ARG A 88 21.13 25.10 -22.13
CA ARG A 88 22.53 25.18 -22.61
C ARG A 88 23.11 26.56 -22.30
#